data_AF-A0A2G8YD33-F1
#
_entry.id   AF-A0A2G8YD33-F1
#
_cell.length_a   1.000
_cell.length_b   1.000
_cell.length_c   1.000
_cell.angle_alpha   90.00
_cell.angle_beta   90.00
_cell.angle_gamma   90.00
#
_symmetry.space_group_name_H-M   'P 1'
#
loop_
_entity.id
_entity.type
_entity.pdbx_description
1 polymer ?
#
loop_
_entity_poly.entity_id
_entity_poly.type
_entity_poly.pdbx_seq_one_letter_code
_entity_poly.pdbx_strand_id
1 'polypeptide(L)'
;MSASSSGGSRFALPSLSSLPSRKYKFLFVTPEQVASPSFQRMLSQLEARRRDIGERGGAKETTADEEARNVRRSRGVALIAVDEAHCISTWGHDFRRSYRNLSVLRTILPETPFLACTATATPAVCADIQTSLALRDAVHIRLSFD
;
A
#
# COMPACT_ATOMS: atom_id res chain seq x y z
N MET A 1 -33.85 22.58 21.38
CA MET A 1 -32.51 22.95 20.86
C MET A 1 -31.96 21.74 20.15
N SER A 2 -32.02 21.77 18.82
CA SER A 2 -31.58 20.69 17.94
C SER A 2 -30.07 20.80 17.74
N ALA A 3 -29.32 19.78 18.11
CA ALA A 3 -27.92 19.64 17.72
C ALA A 3 -27.85 18.69 16.52
N SER A 4 -27.82 19.28 15.34
CA SER A 4 -27.41 18.66 14.08
C SER A 4 -25.91 18.40 14.13
N SER A 5 -25.49 17.13 14.23
CA SER A 5 -24.12 16.73 13.90
C SER A 5 -24.04 16.41 12.41
N SER A 6 -23.44 17.35 11.71
CA SER A 6 -23.17 17.36 10.27
C SER A 6 -22.23 16.23 9.84
N GLY A 7 -22.69 15.44 8.86
CA GLY A 7 -21.89 15.16 7.67
C GLY A 7 -20.71 14.20 7.81
N GLY A 8 -20.99 12.93 8.11
CA GLY A 8 -20.12 11.84 7.67
C GLY A 8 -20.18 11.75 6.14
N SER A 9 -19.32 12.49 5.45
CA SER A 9 -19.07 12.31 4.02
C SER A 9 -18.67 10.85 3.81
N ARG A 10 -19.58 10.04 3.25
CA ARG A 10 -19.24 8.71 2.76
C ARG A 10 -18.15 8.93 1.72
N PHE A 11 -16.91 8.62 2.07
CA PHE A 11 -15.81 8.53 1.11
C PHE A 11 -16.17 7.44 0.11
N ALA A 12 -16.87 7.83 -0.96
CA ALA A 12 -17.10 6.98 -2.11
C ALA A 12 -15.74 6.86 -2.81
N LEU A 13 -15.04 5.76 -2.55
CA LEU A 13 -13.88 5.40 -3.35
C LEU A 13 -14.35 5.38 -4.82
N PRO A 14 -13.71 6.14 -5.73
CA PRO A 14 -14.06 6.07 -7.14
C PRO A 14 -13.97 4.61 -7.57
N SER A 15 -14.98 4.13 -8.30
CA SER A 15 -14.90 2.80 -8.88
C SER A 15 -13.65 2.75 -9.77
N LEU A 16 -12.98 1.60 -9.85
CA LEU A 16 -11.84 1.46 -10.77
C LEU A 16 -12.16 1.86 -12.21
N SER A 17 -13.44 1.76 -12.59
CA SER A 17 -13.96 2.20 -13.89
C SER A 17 -14.08 3.71 -14.05
N SER A 18 -14.15 4.50 -12.97
CA SER A 18 -14.23 5.96 -13.02
C SER A 18 -12.88 6.66 -12.86
N LEU A 19 -11.82 5.91 -12.53
CA LEU A 19 -10.45 6.43 -12.50
C LEU A 19 -10.00 6.72 -13.95
N PRO A 20 -9.68 7.98 -14.34
CA PRO A 20 -9.16 8.28 -15.66
C PRO A 20 -7.98 7.38 -16.03
N SER A 21 -7.90 7.02 -17.31
CA SER A 21 -6.89 6.15 -17.93
C SER A 21 -5.43 6.66 -17.84
N ARG A 22 -5.18 7.72 -17.06
CA ARG A 22 -3.87 8.26 -16.75
C ARG A 22 -3.12 7.36 -15.77
N LYS A 23 -1.80 7.39 -15.91
CA LYS A 23 -0.84 6.72 -15.03
C LYS A 23 -0.84 7.43 -13.67
N TYR A 24 -1.65 6.95 -12.72
CA TYR A 24 -1.52 7.37 -11.33
C TYR A 24 -0.14 6.94 -10.82
N LYS A 25 0.61 7.90 -10.29
CA LYS A 25 1.92 7.64 -9.68
C LYS A 25 1.79 7.40 -8.17
N PHE A 26 0.79 8.04 -7.54
CA PHE A 26 0.57 7.99 -6.10
C PHE A 26 -0.92 7.86 -5.80
N LEU A 27 -1.24 7.06 -4.79
CA LEU A 27 -2.57 6.93 -4.21
C LEU A 27 -2.41 7.05 -2.69
N PHE A 28 -2.93 8.14 -2.14
CA PHE A 28 -2.93 8.37 -0.69
C PHE A 28 -4.24 7.91 -0.10
N VAL A 29 -4.17 7.10 0.95
CA VAL A 29 -5.33 6.53 1.63
C VAL A 29 -5.08 6.44 3.13
N THR A 30 -6.15 6.46 3.92
CA THR A 30 -6.05 6.26 5.37
C THR A 30 -6.03 4.75 5.70
N PRO A 31 -5.48 4.35 6.85
CA PRO A 31 -5.51 2.96 7.29
C PRO A 31 -6.94 2.38 7.41
N GLU A 32 -7.92 3.21 7.76
CA GLU A 32 -9.34 2.82 7.81
C GLU A 32 -9.89 2.51 6.42
N GLN A 33 -9.48 3.26 5.40
CA GLN A 33 -9.84 2.97 4.01
C GLN A 33 -9.22 1.65 3.54
N VAL A 34 -7.97 1.36 3.92
CA VAL A 34 -7.31 0.08 3.62
C VAL A 34 -8.07 -1.11 4.21
N ALA A 35 -8.62 -0.95 5.41
CA ALA A 35 -9.43 -1.97 6.07
C ALA A 35 -10.81 -2.19 5.41
N SER A 36 -11.24 -1.29 4.51
CA SER A 36 -12.55 -1.39 3.85
C SER A 36 -12.60 -2.51 2.80
N PRO A 37 -13.61 -3.38 2.82
CA PRO A 37 -13.79 -4.42 1.80
C PRO A 37 -13.88 -3.87 0.37
N SER A 38 -14.40 -2.66 0.19
CA SER A 38 -14.50 -2.02 -1.12
C SER A 38 -13.12 -1.63 -1.65
N PHE A 39 -12.23 -1.13 -0.78
CA PHE A 39 -10.85 -0.81 -1.16
C PHE A 39 -10.04 -2.08 -1.43
N GLN A 40 -10.20 -3.10 -0.60
CA GLN A 40 -9.51 -4.38 -0.80
C GLN A 40 -9.91 -5.02 -2.14
N ARG A 41 -11.20 -5.02 -2.48
CA ARG A 41 -11.68 -5.47 -3.81
C ARG A 41 -11.08 -4.66 -4.95
N MET A 42 -10.99 -3.34 -4.79
CA MET A 42 -10.36 -2.44 -5.75
C MET A 42 -8.89 -2.83 -5.98
N LEU A 43 -8.11 -3.04 -4.92
CA LEU A 43 -6.72 -3.47 -5.03
C LEU A 43 -6.57 -4.86 -5.66
N SER A 44 -7.41 -5.83 -5.29
CA SER A 44 -7.38 -7.17 -5.90
C SER A 44 -7.64 -7.13 -7.41
N GLN A 45 -8.56 -6.27 -7.86
CA GLN A 45 -8.84 -6.09 -9.28
C GLN A 45 -7.68 -5.41 -10.04
N LEU A 46 -6.97 -4.48 -9.40
CA LEU A 46 -5.76 -3.89 -9.96
C LEU A 46 -4.66 -4.94 -10.15
N GLU A 47 -4.45 -5.79 -9.14
CA GLU A 47 -3.41 -6.82 -9.18
C GLU A 47 -3.75 -7.95 -10.16
N ALA A 48 -5.03 -8.34 -10.29
CA ALA A 48 -5.45 -9.31 -11.29
C ALA A 48 -5.13 -8.84 -12.73
N ARG A 49 -5.41 -7.56 -13.03
CA ARG A 49 -5.08 -6.95 -14.33
C ARG A 49 -3.58 -6.91 -14.61
N ARG A 50 -2.72 -6.90 -13.58
CA ARG A 50 -1.26 -7.00 -13.74
C ARG A 50 -0.85 -8.40 -14.20
N ARG A 51 -1.43 -9.45 -13.60
CA ARG A 51 -1.13 -10.86 -13.93
C ARG A 51 -1.52 -11.23 -15.36
N ASP A 52 -2.71 -10.82 -15.81
CA ASP A 52 -3.19 -11.10 -17.18
C ASP A 52 -2.28 -10.53 -18.28
N ILE A 53 -1.61 -9.40 -18.00
CA ILE A 53 -0.64 -8.79 -18.94
C ILE A 53 0.69 -9.56 -18.92
N GLY A 54 1.12 -10.05 -17.75
CA GLY A 54 2.35 -10.84 -17.61
C GLY A 54 2.27 -12.19 -18.30
N GLU A 55 1.14 -12.90 -18.19
CA GLU A 55 0.97 -14.24 -18.76
C GLU A 55 0.81 -14.22 -20.30
N ARG A 56 0.16 -13.20 -20.88
CA ARG A 56 0.05 -13.05 -22.33
C ARG A 56 1.36 -12.66 -23.04
N GLY A 57 2.37 -12.22 -22.30
CA GLY A 57 3.69 -11.86 -22.84
C GLY A 57 4.68 -13.03 -22.96
N GLY A 58 4.34 -14.22 -22.45
CA GLY A 58 5.31 -15.31 -22.19
C GLY A 58 5.64 -16.27 -23.33
N ALA A 59 5.43 -15.93 -24.62
CA ALA A 59 5.69 -16.90 -25.70
C ALA A 59 6.22 -16.31 -27.02
N LYS A 60 6.98 -15.21 -26.99
CA LYS A 60 7.68 -14.73 -28.18
C LYS A 60 9.04 -14.15 -27.84
N GLU A 61 10.08 -14.73 -28.43
CA GLU A 61 11.44 -14.19 -28.50
C GLU A 61 11.35 -12.73 -28.95
N THR A 62 11.51 -11.80 -27.99
CA THR A 62 11.28 -10.36 -28.19
C THR A 62 12.57 -9.62 -27.90
N THR A 63 12.81 -8.57 -28.68
CA THR A 63 14.03 -7.77 -28.64
C THR A 63 14.18 -7.02 -27.30
N ALA A 64 15.40 -6.68 -26.88
CA ALA A 64 15.67 -5.97 -25.62
C ALA A 64 14.86 -4.65 -25.46
N ASP A 65 14.56 -3.98 -26.57
CA ASP A 65 13.71 -2.77 -26.61
C ASP A 65 12.22 -3.07 -26.41
N GLU A 66 11.75 -4.26 -26.81
CA GLU A 66 10.39 -4.74 -26.57
C GLU A 66 10.20 -5.22 -25.14
N GLU A 67 11.18 -5.90 -24.54
CA GLU A 67 11.19 -6.21 -23.10
C GLU A 67 11.10 -4.92 -22.25
N ALA A 68 11.95 -3.93 -22.54
CA ALA A 68 11.92 -2.62 -21.88
C ALA A 68 10.57 -1.90 -22.07
N ARG A 69 9.91 -2.06 -23.22
CA ARG A 69 8.55 -1.54 -23.48
C ARG A 69 7.44 -2.35 -22.82
N ASN A 70 7.62 -3.65 -22.60
CA ASN A 70 6.65 -4.52 -21.93
C ASN A 70 6.65 -4.30 -20.41
N VAL A 71 7.81 -4.12 -19.79
CA VAL A 71 7.94 -3.75 -18.37
C VAL A 71 7.18 -2.45 -18.07
N ARG A 72 7.25 -1.47 -18.97
CA ARG A 72 6.53 -0.18 -18.89
C ARG A 72 5.00 -0.28 -18.95
N ARG A 73 4.44 -1.45 -19.31
CA ARG A 73 2.98 -1.69 -19.38
C ARG A 73 2.42 -2.43 -18.18
N SER A 74 3.25 -2.86 -17.23
CA SER A 74 2.77 -3.46 -15.98
C SER A 74 2.06 -2.38 -15.13
N ARG A 75 0.74 -2.50 -15.00
CA ARG A 75 -0.14 -1.53 -14.32
C ARG A 75 -0.49 -1.95 -12.88
N GLY A 76 0.50 -2.47 -12.15
CA GLY A 76 0.34 -2.91 -10.76
C GLY A 76 0.77 -1.86 -9.73
N VAL A 77 0.56 -2.17 -8.46
CA VAL A 77 1.13 -1.38 -7.37
C VAL A 77 2.63 -1.69 -7.28
N ALA A 78 3.47 -0.68 -7.49
CA ALA A 78 4.93 -0.85 -7.49
C ALA A 78 5.53 -0.87 -6.07
N LEU A 79 4.90 -0.16 -5.13
CA LEU A 79 5.38 0.03 -3.76
C LEU A 79 4.20 0.35 -2.85
N ILE A 80 4.23 -0.15 -1.62
CA ILE A 80 3.38 0.30 -0.53
C ILE A 80 4.25 1.10 0.44
N ALA A 81 3.97 2.40 0.57
CA ALA A 81 4.59 3.24 1.58
C ALA A 81 3.65 3.38 2.78
N VAL A 82 4.15 3.03 3.97
CA VAL A 82 3.48 3.25 5.26
C VAL A 82 4.20 4.41 5.95
N ASP A 83 3.60 5.59 5.84
CA ASP A 83 4.08 6.78 6.55
C ASP A 83 3.66 6.72 8.02
N GLU A 84 4.38 7.43 8.89
CA GLU A 84 4.20 7.42 10.35
C GLU A 84 4.04 6.01 10.95
N ALA A 85 4.88 5.08 10.51
CA ALA A 85 4.79 3.67 10.88
C ALA A 85 4.86 3.43 12.40
N HIS A 86 5.40 4.38 13.17
CA HIS A 86 5.41 4.29 14.63
C HIS A 86 4.01 4.19 15.25
N CYS A 87 2.95 4.65 14.57
CA CYS A 87 1.55 4.54 15.02
C CYS A 87 1.07 3.08 15.16
N ILE A 88 1.76 2.12 14.57
CA ILE A 88 1.47 0.67 14.71
C ILE A 88 1.64 0.20 16.15
N SER A 89 2.62 0.77 16.87
CA SER A 89 3.09 0.23 18.12
C SER A 89 2.43 0.91 19.32
N THR A 90 1.98 0.10 20.28
CA THR A 90 1.49 0.59 21.58
C THR A 90 2.60 1.16 22.46
N TRP A 91 3.86 0.88 22.11
CA TRP A 91 5.03 1.47 22.73
C TRP A 91 5.38 2.85 22.14
N GLY A 92 4.70 3.24 21.05
CA GLY A 92 4.80 4.55 20.43
C GLY A 92 3.92 5.58 21.15
N HIS A 93 4.16 6.86 20.85
CA HIS A 93 3.47 7.98 21.49
C HIS A 93 2.11 8.33 20.84
N ASP A 94 1.85 7.89 19.60
CA ASP A 94 0.58 8.09 18.87
C ASP A 94 0.04 6.76 18.30
N PHE A 95 -0.28 5.80 19.17
CA PHE A 95 -0.81 4.49 18.75
C PHE A 95 -2.17 4.61 18.06
N ARG A 96 -2.31 3.99 16.88
CA ARG A 96 -3.55 3.92 16.11
C ARG A 96 -3.86 2.48 15.71
N ARG A 97 -4.93 1.91 16.28
CA ARG A 97 -5.34 0.52 16.02
C ARG A 97 -5.52 0.20 14.53
N SER A 98 -5.97 1.16 13.73
CA SER A 98 -6.20 0.96 12.29
C SER A 98 -4.93 0.59 11.51
N TYR A 99 -3.74 1.01 11.98
CA TYR A 99 -2.46 0.64 11.37
C TYR A 99 -2.13 -0.86 11.49
N ARG A 100 -2.62 -1.55 12.53
CA ARG A 100 -2.40 -3.00 12.67
C ARG A 100 -3.12 -3.82 11.60
N ASN A 101 -4.13 -3.25 10.96
CA ASN A 101 -4.87 -3.90 9.88
C ASN A 101 -4.15 -3.82 8.53
N LEU A 102 -3.03 -3.08 8.42
CA LEU A 102 -2.31 -2.90 7.15
C LEU A 102 -1.64 -4.18 6.66
N SER A 103 -1.43 -5.19 7.52
CA SER A 103 -0.94 -6.51 7.11
C SER A 103 -1.84 -7.20 6.07
N VAL A 104 -3.12 -6.85 5.99
CA VAL A 104 -4.04 -7.37 4.95
C VAL A 104 -3.53 -7.10 3.53
N LEU A 105 -2.77 -6.01 3.34
CA LEU A 105 -2.17 -5.68 2.07
C LEU A 105 -1.15 -6.73 1.61
N ARG A 106 -0.50 -7.46 2.52
CA ARG A 106 0.38 -8.59 2.18
C ARG A 106 -0.39 -9.76 1.55
N THR A 107 -1.64 -9.96 1.92
CA THR A 107 -2.49 -11.00 1.33
C THR A 107 -2.95 -10.60 -0.07
N ILE A 108 -3.26 -9.32 -0.27
CA ILE A 108 -3.79 -8.79 -1.55
C ILE A 108 -2.66 -8.56 -2.57
N LEU A 109 -1.52 -8.06 -2.10
CA LEU A 109 -0.36 -7.63 -2.89
C LEU A 109 0.91 -8.33 -2.36
N PRO A 110 1.01 -9.67 -2.47
CA PRO A 110 2.08 -10.45 -1.84
C PRO A 110 3.48 -10.10 -2.35
N GLU A 111 3.60 -9.78 -3.63
CA GLU A 111 4.86 -9.45 -4.30
C GLU A 111 5.24 -7.97 -4.22
N THR A 112 4.38 -7.14 -3.63
CA THR A 112 4.62 -5.70 -3.57
C THR A 112 5.52 -5.36 -2.38
N PRO A 113 6.64 -4.65 -2.59
CA PRO A 113 7.52 -4.24 -1.51
C PRO A 113 6.84 -3.23 -0.58
N PHE A 114 7.25 -3.26 0.69
CA PHE A 114 6.81 -2.29 1.69
C PHE A 114 7.97 -1.39 2.08
N LEU A 115 7.68 -0.10 2.22
CA LEU A 115 8.55 0.89 2.82
C LEU A 115 7.83 1.48 4.03
N ALA A 116 8.35 1.25 5.23
CA ALA A 116 7.83 1.84 6.45
C ALA A 116 8.73 3.01 6.87
N CYS A 117 8.17 4.22 6.94
CA CYS A 117 8.89 5.44 7.27
C CYS A 117 8.40 6.01 8.60
N THR A 118 9.32 6.51 9.42
CA THR A 118 9.01 7.25 10.64
C THR A 118 10.24 8.02 11.11
N ALA A 119 10.05 9.20 11.70
CA ALA A 119 11.12 9.94 12.36
C ALA A 119 11.46 9.35 13.74
N THR A 120 10.47 8.81 14.45
CA THR A 120 10.64 8.36 15.83
C THR A 120 10.34 6.87 15.95
N ALA A 121 11.38 6.06 16.11
CA ALA A 121 11.24 4.65 16.44
C ALA A 121 12.37 4.19 17.37
N THR A 122 11.98 3.67 18.54
CA THR A 122 12.86 2.91 19.42
C THR A 122 13.04 1.49 18.83
N PRO A 123 14.06 0.72 19.26
CA PRO A 123 14.22 -0.67 18.81
C PRO A 123 12.97 -1.53 19.02
N ALA A 124 12.24 -1.33 20.12
CA ALA A 124 10.99 -2.02 20.39
C ALA A 124 9.88 -1.64 19.39
N VAL A 125 9.75 -0.35 19.06
CA VAL A 125 8.81 0.12 18.04
C VAL A 125 9.17 -0.45 16.66
N CYS A 126 10.45 -0.48 16.28
CA CYS A 126 10.89 -1.09 15.03
C CYS A 126 10.49 -2.57 14.93
N ALA A 127 10.70 -3.34 15.99
CA ALA A 127 10.33 -4.76 16.04
C ALA A 127 8.80 -4.96 15.91
N ASP A 128 8.01 -4.10 16.54
CA ASP A 128 6.55 -4.14 16.47
C ASP A 128 6.03 -3.76 15.07
N ILE A 129 6.65 -2.77 14.41
CA ILE A 129 6.38 -2.42 13.00
C ILE A 129 6.67 -3.62 12.09
N GLN A 130 7.85 -4.22 12.22
CA GLN A 130 8.27 -5.35 11.39
C GLN A 130 7.30 -6.52 11.53
N THR A 131 6.93 -6.85 12.76
CA THR A 131 6.00 -7.96 13.06
C THR A 131 4.60 -7.65 12.55
N SER A 132 4.07 -6.46 12.86
CA SER A 132 2.70 -6.07 12.51
C SER A 132 2.48 -5.91 11.01
N LEU A 133 3.49 -5.49 10.24
CA LEU A 133 3.43 -5.41 8.77
C LEU A 133 3.90 -6.69 8.06
N ALA A 134 4.29 -7.72 8.83
CA ALA A 134 4.88 -8.96 8.34
C ALA A 134 6.01 -8.70 7.33
N LEU A 135 6.95 -7.80 7.67
CA LEU A 135 8.11 -7.51 6.83
C LEU A 135 9.11 -8.66 6.95
N ARG A 136 9.42 -9.30 5.82
CA ARG A 136 10.40 -10.39 5.71
C ARG A 136 11.75 -9.78 5.31
N ASP A 137 12.82 -10.20 5.97
CA ASP A 137 14.21 -9.79 5.67
C ASP A 137 14.37 -8.26 5.53
N ALA A 138 13.71 -7.51 6.42
CA ALA A 138 13.64 -6.06 6.34
C ALA A 138 15.02 -5.43 6.60
N VAL A 139 15.47 -4.58 5.67
CA VAL A 139 16.67 -3.75 5.88
C VAL A 139 16.29 -2.55 6.74
N HIS A 140 16.96 -2.37 7.87
CA HIS A 140 16.75 -1.24 8.77
C HIS A 140 17.78 -0.15 8.49
N ILE A 141 17.31 1.00 8.00
CA ILE A 141 18.15 2.18 7.75
C ILE A 141 17.78 3.23 8.80
N ARG A 142 18.76 3.63 9.61
CA ARG A 142 18.62 4.69 10.60
C ARG A 142 19.66 5.77 10.31
N LEU A 143 19.18 6.98 10.03
CA LEU A 143 20.04 8.14 9.84
C LEU A 143 20.30 8.83 11.18
N SER A 144 21.42 9.57 11.28
CA SER A 144 21.69 10.46 12.41
C SER A 144 20.77 11.68 12.36
N PHE A 145 20.58 12.33 13.51
CA PHE A 145 19.90 13.62 13.63
C PHE A 145 20.89 14.81 13.60
N ASP A 146 22.17 14.50 13.37
CA ASP A 146 23.29 15.45 13.33
C ASP A 146 23.34 16.24 12.02
#